data_AF-R7PUA7-F1
#
_entry.id   AF-R7PUA7-F1
#
_cell.length_a   1.000
_cell.length_b   1.000
_cell.length_c   1.000
_cell.angle_alpha   90.00
_cell.angle_beta   90.00
_cell.angle_gamma   90.00
#
_symmetry.space_group_name_H-M   'P 1'
#
loop_
_entity.id
_entity.type
_entity.pdbx_description
1 polymer ?
#
loop_
_entity_poly.entity_id
_entity_poly.type
_entity_poly.pdbx_seq_one_letter_code
_entity_poly.pdbx_strand_id
1 'polypeptide(L)'
;MDKHIKIYGDDSKITENEVLSITADVFESFLGAIFLDQGIEFAKDYISKIIFPYIDAKKVFFFDYKSVIKEYGDAQEVDIEYKIIDECGVPHNKTFIISILIDGKEMGVGKGKNKKEAEQAASKQAMKKLKIQKY
;
A
#
# COMPACT_ATOMS: atom_id res chain seq x y z
N MET A 1 -4.35 -2.80 21.14
CA MET A 1 -3.21 -1.85 21.23
C MET A 1 -3.68 -0.40 21.35
N ASP A 2 -4.82 -0.02 20.74
CA ASP A 2 -5.39 1.34 20.84
C ASP A 2 -5.56 1.92 22.26
N LYS A 3 -5.73 1.08 23.28
CA LYS A 3 -5.95 1.53 24.67
C LYS A 3 -4.70 2.07 25.40
N HIS A 4 -3.51 1.97 24.80
CA HIS A 4 -2.24 2.29 25.49
C HIS A 4 -1.32 3.25 24.74
N ILE A 5 -1.67 3.68 23.54
CA ILE A 5 -0.87 4.67 22.80
C ILE A 5 -1.33 6.07 23.24
N LYS A 6 -0.57 6.70 24.14
CA LYS A 6 -0.71 8.13 24.46
C LYS A 6 0.12 8.93 23.46
N ILE A 7 -0.53 9.52 22.48
CA ILE A 7 0.11 10.49 21.58
C ILE A 7 0.12 11.83 22.33
N TYR A 8 1.31 12.32 22.68
CA TYR A 8 1.49 13.67 23.23
C TYR A 8 1.91 14.60 22.09
N GLY A 9 1.00 15.46 21.65
CA GLY A 9 1.22 16.46 20.60
C GLY A 9 -0.10 17.14 20.26
N ASP A 10 -0.07 18.46 20.14
CA ASP A 10 -1.19 19.35 19.81
C ASP A 10 -2.18 18.68 18.81
N ASP A 11 -3.40 18.37 19.27
CA ASP A 11 -4.42 17.49 18.65
C ASP A 11 -4.89 17.92 17.24
N SER A 12 -4.29 18.95 16.66
CA SER A 12 -4.78 19.65 15.48
C SER A 12 -4.00 19.40 14.19
N LYS A 13 -2.98 18.52 14.16
CA LYS A 13 -2.12 18.36 12.95
C LYS A 13 -1.65 16.93 12.58
N ILE A 14 -2.20 15.86 13.14
CA ILE A 14 -1.77 14.50 12.77
C ILE A 14 -2.73 13.93 11.71
N THR A 15 -2.19 13.55 10.54
CA THR A 15 -2.95 12.92 9.47
C THR A 15 -3.21 11.43 9.76
N GLU A 16 -4.27 10.87 9.18
CA GLU A 16 -4.58 9.43 9.32
C GLU A 16 -3.40 8.52 8.92
N ASN A 17 -2.62 8.92 7.91
CA ASN A 17 -1.43 8.19 7.48
C ASN A 17 -0.31 8.21 8.52
N GLU A 18 -0.11 9.33 9.22
CA GLU A 18 0.88 9.41 10.30
C GLU A 18 0.49 8.55 11.48
N VAL A 19 -0.81 8.52 11.84
CA VAL A 19 -1.32 7.61 12.89
C VAL A 19 -1.07 6.14 12.52
N LEU A 20 -1.34 5.76 11.26
CA LEU A 20 -1.06 4.40 10.77
C LEU A 20 0.43 4.07 10.83
N SER A 21 1.30 5.00 10.42
CA SER A 21 2.76 4.81 10.48
C SER A 21 3.24 4.60 11.92
N ILE A 22 2.82 5.47 12.85
CA ILE A 22 3.19 5.36 14.26
C ILE A 22 2.71 4.03 14.85
N THR A 23 1.49 3.62 14.50
CA THR A 23 0.93 2.35 15.00
C THR A 23 1.71 1.15 14.45
N ALA A 24 2.16 1.20 13.20
CA ALA A 24 3.01 0.18 12.61
C ALA A 24 4.38 0.11 13.30
N ASP A 25 5.03 1.26 13.55
CA ASP A 25 6.33 1.33 14.23
C ASP A 25 6.25 0.76 15.66
N VAL A 26 5.16 1.04 16.38
CA VAL A 26 4.91 0.49 17.72
C VAL A 26 4.70 -1.02 17.65
N PHE A 27 3.96 -1.52 16.66
CA PHE A 27 3.76 -2.95 16.46
C PHE A 27 5.07 -3.69 16.16
N GLU A 28 5.89 -3.16 15.25
CA GLU A 28 7.21 -3.73 14.91
C GLU A 28 8.17 -3.71 16.09
N SER A 29 8.20 -2.61 16.85
CA SER A 29 9.03 -2.49 18.06
C SER A 29 8.61 -3.50 19.12
N PHE A 30 7.31 -3.71 19.32
CA PHE A 30 6.80 -4.71 20.25
C PHE A 30 7.15 -6.14 19.80
N LEU A 31 7.02 -6.45 18.51
CA LEU A 31 7.45 -7.73 17.95
C LEU A 31 8.96 -7.95 18.15
N GLY A 32 9.77 -6.91 17.92
CA GLY A 32 11.21 -6.94 18.16
C GLY A 32 11.55 -7.24 19.62
N ALA A 33 10.82 -6.64 20.56
CA ALA A 33 10.98 -6.93 21.98
C ALA A 33 10.64 -8.39 22.33
N ILE A 34 9.56 -8.95 21.77
CA ILE A 34 9.21 -10.37 21.93
C ILE A 34 10.32 -11.27 21.38
N PHE A 35 10.85 -10.95 20.19
CA PHE A 35 11.93 -11.72 19.58
C PHE A 35 13.20 -11.70 20.45
N LEU A 36 13.57 -10.53 20.99
CA LEU A 36 14.74 -10.40 21.86
C LEU A 36 14.56 -11.12 23.20
N ASP A 37 13.34 -11.16 23.75
CA ASP A 37 13.02 -11.79 25.04
C ASP A 37 12.85 -13.31 24.93
N GLN A 38 12.12 -13.80 23.92
CA GLN A 38 11.64 -15.19 23.84
C GLN A 38 12.13 -15.95 22.60
N GLY A 39 12.93 -15.31 21.76
CA GLY A 39 13.50 -15.92 20.55
C GLY A 39 12.53 -16.01 19.38
N ILE A 40 13.06 -16.45 18.23
CA ILE A 40 12.36 -16.41 16.94
C ILE A 40 11.16 -17.35 16.86
N GLU A 41 11.23 -18.53 17.47
CA GLU A 41 10.17 -19.53 17.35
C GLU A 41 8.92 -19.10 18.10
N PHE A 42 9.07 -18.51 19.30
CA PHE A 42 7.94 -17.92 20.02
C PHE A 42 7.36 -16.71 19.29
N ALA A 43 8.21 -15.80 18.79
CA ALA A 43 7.75 -14.64 18.04
C ALA A 43 6.95 -15.03 16.79
N LYS A 44 7.39 -16.06 16.06
CA LYS A 44 6.67 -16.63 14.90
C LYS A 44 5.31 -17.22 15.28
N ASP A 45 5.24 -18.03 16.34
CA ASP A 45 3.97 -18.61 16.80
C ASP A 45 2.99 -17.50 17.24
N TYR A 46 3.48 -16.51 17.98
CA TYR A 46 2.70 -15.37 18.42
C TYR A 46 2.14 -14.56 17.24
N ILE A 47 2.98 -14.16 16.28
CA ILE A 47 2.52 -13.38 15.13
C ILE A 47 1.59 -14.18 14.22
N SER A 48 1.82 -15.49 14.09
CA SER A 48 0.96 -16.38 13.28
C SER A 48 -0.46 -16.41 13.80
N LYS A 49 -0.67 -16.47 15.12
CA LYS A 49 -2.00 -16.43 15.76
C LYS A 49 -2.73 -15.11 15.51
N ILE A 50 -1.99 -14.01 15.33
CA ILE A 50 -2.56 -12.69 15.05
C ILE A 50 -2.88 -12.55 13.56
N ILE A 51 -1.98 -12.96 12.67
CA ILE A 51 -2.07 -12.71 11.22
C ILE A 51 -2.90 -13.76 10.49
N PHE A 52 -2.77 -15.05 10.80
CA PHE A 52 -3.44 -16.12 10.06
C PHE A 52 -4.98 -16.01 10.03
N PRO A 53 -5.68 -15.61 11.12
CA PRO A 53 -7.12 -15.40 11.05
C PRO A 53 -7.56 -14.38 9.97
N TYR A 54 -6.70 -13.40 9.66
CA TYR A 54 -6.98 -12.41 8.63
C TYR A 54 -6.69 -12.92 7.21
N ILE A 55 -5.67 -13.77 7.07
CA ILE A 55 -5.34 -14.46 5.80
C ILE A 55 -6.45 -15.46 5.45
N ASP A 56 -6.84 -16.31 6.42
CA ASP A 56 -7.86 -17.34 6.25
C ASP A 56 -9.23 -16.75 5.91
N ALA A 57 -9.54 -15.58 6.46
CA ALA A 57 -10.75 -14.83 6.12
C ALA A 57 -10.74 -14.24 4.69
N LYS A 58 -9.67 -14.46 3.91
CA LYS A 58 -9.44 -13.85 2.59
C LYS A 58 -9.69 -12.33 2.58
N LYS A 59 -9.44 -11.66 3.70
CA LYS A 59 -9.50 -10.19 3.72
C LYS A 59 -8.33 -9.69 2.89
N VAL A 60 -8.61 -9.24 1.68
CA VAL A 60 -7.61 -8.56 0.85
C VAL A 60 -7.42 -7.17 1.42
N PHE A 61 -6.41 -7.00 2.28
CA PHE A 61 -6.08 -5.69 2.87
C PHE A 61 -5.48 -4.73 1.84
N PHE A 62 -4.80 -5.28 0.84
CA PHE A 62 -4.16 -4.52 -0.23
C PHE A 62 -3.98 -5.42 -1.45
N PHE A 63 -4.52 -5.02 -2.60
CA PHE A 63 -4.26 -5.70 -3.86
C PHE A 63 -3.22 -4.90 -4.64
N ASP A 64 -2.11 -5.53 -4.99
CA ASP A 64 -1.02 -4.90 -5.72
C ASP A 64 -1.27 -4.94 -7.23
N TYR A 65 -2.10 -4.00 -7.71
CA TYR A 65 -2.42 -3.83 -9.13
C TYR A 65 -1.19 -3.49 -9.96
N LYS A 66 -0.23 -2.75 -9.40
CA LYS A 66 1.01 -2.36 -10.09
C LYS A 66 1.86 -3.57 -10.43
N SER A 67 2.05 -4.48 -9.47
CA SER A 67 2.79 -5.73 -9.70
C SER A 67 2.12 -6.61 -10.74
N VAL A 68 0.79 -6.75 -10.71
CA VAL A 68 0.05 -7.54 -11.73
C VAL A 68 0.19 -6.96 -13.13
N ILE A 69 0.13 -5.63 -13.28
CA ILE A 69 0.34 -4.99 -14.59
C ILE A 69 1.78 -5.17 -15.07
N LYS A 70 2.76 -5.11 -14.17
CA LYS A 70 4.16 -5.35 -14.55
C LYS A 70 4.36 -6.77 -15.07
N GLU A 71 3.85 -7.77 -14.37
CA GLU A 71 3.87 -9.17 -14.83
C GLU A 71 3.18 -9.34 -16.20
N TYR A 72 2.06 -8.64 -16.42
CA TYR A 72 1.41 -8.62 -17.73
C TYR A 72 2.31 -7.99 -18.80
N GLY A 73 2.97 -6.88 -18.48
CA GLY A 73 3.92 -6.21 -19.38
C GLY A 73 5.04 -7.16 -19.82
N ASP A 74 5.70 -7.78 -18.84
CA ASP A 74 6.78 -8.74 -19.06
C ASP A 74 6.29 -9.96 -19.88
N ALA A 75 5.09 -10.48 -19.59
CA ALA A 75 4.53 -11.66 -20.27
C ALA A 75 4.02 -11.38 -21.69
N GLN A 76 3.64 -10.14 -22.00
CA GLN A 76 3.19 -9.73 -23.33
C GLN A 76 4.28 -9.00 -24.14
N GLU A 77 5.46 -8.84 -23.56
CA GLU A 77 6.59 -8.09 -24.14
C GLU A 77 6.20 -6.65 -24.53
N VAL A 78 5.38 -6.00 -23.70
CA VAL A 78 4.93 -4.61 -23.89
C VAL A 78 5.55 -3.69 -22.85
N ASP A 79 5.83 -2.45 -23.25
CA ASP A 79 6.44 -1.47 -22.35
C ASP A 79 5.39 -0.82 -21.44
N ILE A 80 5.71 -0.67 -20.15
CA ILE A 80 4.82 -0.08 -19.14
C ILE A 80 5.46 1.18 -18.58
N GLU A 81 4.86 2.34 -18.87
CA GLU A 81 5.30 3.64 -18.36
C GLU A 81 4.27 4.25 -17.41
N TYR A 82 4.75 4.94 -16.38
CA TYR A 82 3.91 5.78 -15.52
C TYR A 82 4.35 7.24 -15.64
N LYS A 83 3.41 8.13 -15.98
CA LYS A 83 3.66 9.57 -16.15
C LYS A 83 2.83 10.37 -15.17
N ILE A 84 3.49 11.25 -14.42
CA ILE A 84 2.79 12.25 -13.62
C ILE A 84 2.23 13.29 -14.59
N ILE A 85 0.91 13.40 -14.62
CA ILE A 85 0.22 14.33 -15.52
C ILE A 85 -0.24 15.59 -14.77
N ASP A 86 -0.35 15.52 -13.44
CA ASP A 86 -0.67 16.67 -12.59
C ASP A 86 -0.29 16.41 -11.12
N GLU A 87 -0.02 17.48 -10.39
CA GLU A 87 0.18 17.47 -8.94
C GLU A 87 -0.46 18.72 -8.33
N CYS A 88 -1.46 18.55 -7.46
CA CYS A 88 -2.19 19.67 -6.87
C CYS A 88 -2.27 19.55 -5.34
N GLY A 89 -2.66 20.64 -4.68
CA GLY A 89 -2.85 20.69 -3.23
C GLY A 89 -1.64 21.25 -2.48
N VAL A 90 -1.85 21.53 -1.20
CA VAL A 90 -0.83 22.10 -0.31
C VAL A 90 0.25 21.06 0.02
N PRO A 91 1.47 21.46 0.41
CA PRO A 91 2.61 20.54 0.58
C PRO A 91 2.33 19.34 1.49
N HIS A 92 1.55 19.53 2.56
CA HIS A 92 1.18 18.49 3.53
C HIS A 92 -0.08 17.70 3.14
N ASN A 93 -0.70 18.00 2.00
CA ASN A 93 -1.89 17.31 1.49
C ASN A 93 -1.90 17.32 -0.04
N LYS A 94 -0.78 16.88 -0.63
CA LYS A 94 -0.63 16.81 -2.09
C LYS A 94 -1.47 15.68 -2.66
N THR A 95 -1.97 15.89 -3.86
CA THR A 95 -2.66 14.89 -4.67
C THR A 95 -1.89 14.72 -5.96
N PHE A 96 -1.50 13.49 -6.26
CA PHE A 96 -0.79 13.12 -7.48
C PHE A 96 -1.77 12.53 -8.46
N ILE A 97 -1.66 12.91 -9.74
CA ILE A 97 -2.41 12.32 -10.85
C ILE A 97 -1.41 11.67 -11.79
N ILE A 98 -1.54 10.36 -11.99
CA ILE A 98 -0.61 9.55 -12.78
C ILE A 98 -1.37 8.81 -13.88
N SER A 99 -0.89 8.93 -15.10
CA SER A 99 -1.31 8.14 -16.25
C SER A 99 -0.40 6.91 -16.39
N ILE A 100 -0.99 5.75 -16.65
CA ILE A 100 -0.25 4.56 -17.07
C ILE A 100 -0.38 4.40 -18.59
N LEU A 101 0.76 4.22 -19.25
CA LEU A 101 0.86 3.97 -20.67
C LEU A 101 1.37 2.55 -20.91
N ILE A 102 0.81 1.89 -21.91
CA ILE A 102 1.24 0.58 -22.38
C ILE A 102 1.53 0.72 -23.87
N ASP A 103 2.78 0.47 -24.28
CA ASP A 103 3.30 0.78 -25.62
C ASP A 103 2.96 2.21 -26.06
N GLY A 104 3.18 3.17 -25.16
CA GLY A 104 2.90 4.60 -25.40
C GLY A 104 1.42 4.98 -25.45
N LYS A 105 0.48 4.03 -25.28
CA LYS A 105 -0.97 4.32 -25.24
C LYS A 105 -1.47 4.44 -23.80
N GLU A 106 -2.20 5.51 -23.49
CA GLU A 106 -2.80 5.66 -22.16
C GLU A 106 -3.87 4.58 -21.87
N MET A 107 -3.61 3.78 -20.85
CA MET A 107 -4.46 2.67 -20.42
C MET A 107 -5.19 2.94 -19.10
N GLY A 108 -4.80 3.95 -18.33
CA GLY A 108 -5.52 4.34 -17.11
C GLY A 108 -4.98 5.61 -16.48
N VAL A 109 -5.80 6.26 -15.66
CA VAL A 109 -5.39 7.45 -14.88
C VAL A 109 -5.79 7.26 -13.43
N GLY A 110 -4.80 7.30 -12.54
CA GLY A 110 -5.00 7.16 -11.10
C GLY A 110 -4.73 8.45 -10.35
N LYS A 111 -5.39 8.60 -9.21
CA LYS A 111 -5.18 9.70 -8.27
C LYS A 111 -4.87 9.13 -6.88
N GLY A 112 -3.97 9.76 -6.13
CA GLY A 112 -3.57 9.31 -4.81
C GLY A 112 -2.92 10.41 -3.97
N LYS A 113 -2.82 10.20 -2.66
CA LYS A 113 -2.15 11.13 -1.73
C LYS A 113 -0.63 11.04 -1.82
N ASN A 114 -0.12 9.97 -2.40
CA ASN A 114 1.27 9.79 -2.78
C ASN A 114 1.33 9.16 -4.18
N LYS A 115 2.54 9.15 -4.77
CA LYS A 115 2.76 8.58 -6.10
C LYS A 115 2.39 7.10 -6.17
N LYS A 116 2.71 6.31 -5.13
CA LYS A 116 2.44 4.87 -5.08
C LYS A 116 0.94 4.57 -5.15
N GLU A 117 0.11 5.29 -4.40
CA GLU A 117 -1.34 5.18 -4.46
C GLU A 117 -1.90 5.57 -5.83
N ALA A 118 -1.41 6.67 -6.40
CA ALA A 118 -1.83 7.12 -7.72
C ALA A 118 -1.47 6.10 -8.81
N GLU A 119 -0.28 5.50 -8.75
CA GLU A 119 0.13 4.41 -9.64
C GLU A 119 -0.79 3.18 -9.48
N GLN A 120 -1.05 2.72 -8.25
CA GLN A 120 -1.96 1.59 -8.00
C GLN A 120 -3.36 1.82 -8.57
N ALA A 121 -3.89 3.04 -8.41
CA ALA A 121 -5.16 3.43 -8.98
C ALA A 121 -5.14 3.44 -10.53
N ALA A 122 -4.05 3.89 -11.14
CA ALA A 122 -3.85 3.87 -12.59
C ALA A 122 -3.77 2.43 -13.12
N SER A 123 -2.96 1.58 -12.47
CA SER A 123 -2.83 0.16 -12.78
C SER A 123 -4.16 -0.58 -12.66
N LYS A 124 -4.97 -0.27 -11.63
CA LYS A 124 -6.32 -0.83 -11.47
C LYS A 124 -7.23 -0.50 -12.67
N GLN A 125 -7.16 0.71 -13.20
CA GLN A 125 -7.92 1.07 -14.40
C GLN A 125 -7.39 0.36 -15.66
N ALA A 126 -6.07 0.26 -15.82
CA ALA A 126 -5.46 -0.48 -16.92
C ALA A 126 -5.86 -1.95 -16.89
N MET A 127 -5.84 -2.61 -15.72
CA MET A 127 -6.30 -4.00 -15.56
C MET A 127 -7.76 -4.17 -16.00
N LYS A 128 -8.64 -3.23 -15.64
CA LYS A 128 -10.03 -3.25 -16.09
C LYS A 128 -10.16 -3.13 -17.61
N LYS A 129 -9.39 -2.24 -18.26
CA LYS A 129 -9.39 -2.10 -19.73
C LYS A 129 -8.86 -3.34 -20.43
N LEU A 130 -7.80 -3.93 -19.89
CA LEU A 130 -7.17 -5.16 -20.39
C LEU A 130 -7.94 -6.43 -20.01
N LYS A 131 -9.00 -6.31 -19.20
CA LYS A 131 -9.78 -7.44 -18.65
C LYS A 131 -8.93 -8.48 -17.92
N ILE A 132 -7.87 -8.04 -17.25
CA ILE A 132 -7.03 -8.90 -16.42
C ILE A 132 -7.79 -9.15 -15.11
N GLN A 133 -8.19 -10.39 -14.86
CA GLN A 133 -8.75 -10.84 -13.59
C GLN A 133 -7.73 -11.70 -12.85
N LYS A 134 -7.30 -11.24 -11.68
CA LYS A 134 -6.64 -12.06 -10.66
C LYS A 134 -7.57 -12.06 -9.44
N TYR A 135 -8.38 -13.11 -9.37
CA TYR A 135 -9.40 -13.45 -8.34
C TYR A 135 -10.68 -12.61 -8.32
#